data_AF-A0A2J6XW18-F1
#
_entry.id   AF-A0A2J6XW18-F1
#
_cell.length_a   1.000
_cell.length_b   1.000
_cell.length_c   1.000
_cell.angle_alpha   90.00
_cell.angle_beta   90.00
_cell.angle_gamma   90.00
#
_symmetry.space_group_name_H-M   'P 1'
#
loop_
_entity.id
_entity.type
_entity.pdbx_description
1 polymer ?
#
loop_
_entity_poly.entity_id
_entity_poly.type
_entity_poly.pdbx_seq_one_letter_code
_entity_poly.pdbx_strand_id
1 'polypeptide(L)'
;MIFDFICVITILGLAIKGLKEALTNKVGVVIALIVAFLVSSQLLPFYMKYINFPSYIPSNIFAFILTFIFVYVLLSIPSLILSVIFGGILLILVYGLIVRFLPLDIQTYLTSKSIIFSFIKPAVDFIYNLLKYIL
;
A
#
# COMPACT_ATOMS: atom_id res chain seq x y z
N MET A 1 -22.71 2.87 -2.06
CA MET A 1 -22.49 1.42 -2.22
C MET A 1 -21.75 1.08 -3.50
N ILE A 2 -22.28 1.29 -4.71
CA ILE A 2 -21.59 0.89 -5.95
C ILE A 2 -20.25 1.62 -6.12
N PHE A 3 -20.25 2.95 -5.96
CA PHE A 3 -19.00 3.74 -6.00
C PHE A 3 -17.98 3.28 -4.95
N ASP A 4 -18.43 3.02 -3.71
CA ASP A 4 -17.53 2.56 -2.65
C ASP A 4 -16.95 1.18 -2.98
N PHE A 5 -17.75 0.29 -3.56
CA PHE A 5 -17.33 -1.05 -3.95
C PHE A 5 -16.25 -1.00 -5.04
N ILE A 6 -16.42 -0.14 -6.04
CA ILE A 6 -15.41 0.12 -7.06
C ILE A 6 -14.12 0.63 -6.41
N CYS A 7 -14.21 1.61 -5.49
CA CYS A 7 -13.05 2.15 -4.79
C CYS A 7 -12.30 1.07 -3.98
N VAL A 8 -13.03 0.24 -3.23
CA VAL A 8 -12.45 -0.85 -2.42
C VAL A 8 -11.74 -1.88 -3.30
N ILE A 9 -12.37 -2.33 -4.38
CA ILE A 9 -11.73 -3.26 -5.33
C ILE A 9 -10.47 -2.65 -5.93
N THR A 10 -10.51 -1.35 -6.26
CA THR A 10 -9.37 -0.65 -6.85
C THR A 10 -8.21 -0.57 -5.87
N ILE A 11 -8.46 -0.19 -4.61
CA ILE A 11 -7.45 -0.17 -3.54
C ILE A 11 -6.87 -1.57 -3.33
N LEU A 12 -7.72 -2.60 -3.33
CA LEU A 12 -7.28 -3.99 -3.17
C LEU A 12 -6.35 -4.41 -4.33
N GLY A 13 -6.72 -4.07 -5.57
CA GLY A 13 -5.88 -4.33 -6.75
C GLY A 13 -4.54 -3.59 -6.68
N LEU A 14 -4.54 -2.34 -6.23
CA LEU A 14 -3.33 -1.55 -5.98
C LEU A 14 -2.45 -2.18 -4.90
N ALA A 15 -3.04 -2.67 -3.81
CA ALA A 15 -2.32 -3.35 -2.74
C ALA A 15 -1.67 -4.65 -3.23
N ILE A 16 -2.38 -5.45 -4.03
CA ILE A 16 -1.83 -6.67 -4.63
C ILE A 16 -0.67 -6.34 -5.57
N LYS A 17 -0.83 -5.32 -6.41
CA LYS A 17 0.23 -4.85 -7.31
C LYS A 17 1.45 -4.34 -6.52
N GLY A 18 1.22 -3.50 -5.51
CA GLY A 18 2.26 -2.98 -4.63
C GLY A 18 2.99 -4.08 -3.86
N LEU A 19 2.29 -5.14 -3.46
CA LEU A 19 2.90 -6.31 -2.82
C LEU A 19 3.84 -7.05 -3.78
N LYS A 20 3.43 -7.23 -5.03
CA LYS A 20 4.27 -7.85 -6.06
C LYS A 20 5.52 -7.01 -6.32
N GLU A 21 5.39 -5.69 -6.45
CA GLU A 21 6.50 -4.77 -6.64
C GLU A 21 7.46 -4.77 -5.45
N ALA A 22 6.92 -4.74 -4.23
CA ALA A 22 7.66 -4.83 -2.99
C ALA A 22 8.47 -6.12 -2.88
N LEU A 23 7.95 -7.27 -3.34
CA LEU A 23 8.68 -8.54 -3.38
C LEU A 23 9.79 -8.58 -4.44
N THR A 24 9.73 -7.71 -5.45
CA THR A 24 10.73 -7.63 -6.53
C THR A 24 11.75 -6.50 -6.35
N ASN A 25 11.71 -5.79 -5.22
CA ASN A 25 12.56 -4.63 -4.97
C ASN A 25 14.03 -5.02 -4.74
N LYS A 26 14.81 -5.07 -5.83
CA LYS A 26 16.24 -5.44 -5.82
C LYS A 26 17.07 -4.56 -4.87
N VAL A 27 16.79 -3.27 -4.80
CA VAL A 27 17.53 -2.34 -3.92
C VAL A 27 17.22 -2.64 -2.46
N GLY A 28 15.93 -2.86 -2.14
CA GLY A 28 15.50 -3.28 -0.80
C GLY A 28 16.15 -4.59 -0.36
N VAL A 29 16.29 -5.55 -1.27
CA VAL A 29 16.96 -6.84 -0.98
C VAL A 29 18.44 -6.61 -0.63
N VAL A 30 19.16 -5.80 -1.42
CA VAL A 30 20.59 -5.53 -1.18
C VAL A 30 20.80 -4.83 0.16
N ILE A 31 19.99 -3.81 0.46
CA ILE A 31 20.08 -3.10 1.74
C ILE A 31 19.76 -4.05 2.89
N ALA A 32 18.71 -4.85 2.77
CA ALA A 32 18.34 -5.83 3.81
C ALA A 32 19.45 -6.86 4.05
N LEU A 33 20.15 -7.32 2.99
CA LEU A 33 21.30 -8.21 3.12
C LEU A 33 22.43 -7.55 3.90
N ILE A 34 22.83 -6.32 3.53
CA ILE A 34 23.91 -5.59 4.21
C ILE A 34 23.59 -5.40 5.69
N VAL A 35 22.37 -4.95 6.01
CA VAL A 35 21.95 -4.75 7.40
C VAL A 35 21.89 -6.08 8.16
N ALA A 36 21.38 -7.15 7.55
CA ALA A 36 21.36 -8.46 8.18
C ALA A 36 22.76 -8.99 8.48
N PHE A 37 23.73 -8.77 7.60
CA PHE A 37 25.14 -9.12 7.86
C PHE A 37 25.72 -8.35 9.05
N LEU A 38 25.39 -7.07 9.19
CA LEU A 38 25.95 -6.22 10.24
C LEU A 38 25.30 -6.45 11.61
N VAL A 39 23.99 -6.75 11.65
CA VAL A 39 23.19 -6.66 12.89
C VAL A 39 22.74 -8.04 13.40
N SER A 40 22.76 -9.09 12.58
CA SER A 40 22.24 -10.41 12.98
C SER A 40 22.92 -11.01 14.21
N SER A 41 24.23 -10.81 14.39
CA SER A 41 24.98 -11.27 15.57
C SER A 41 24.56 -10.57 16.85
N GLN A 42 24.19 -9.29 16.76
CA GLN A 42 23.70 -8.49 17.89
C GLN A 42 22.29 -8.90 18.31
N LEU A 43 21.46 -9.31 17.34
CA LEU A 43 20.08 -9.74 17.55
C LEU A 43 19.96 -11.23 17.93
N LEU A 44 20.96 -12.05 17.64
CA LEU A 44 21.00 -13.46 17.99
C LEU A 44 20.62 -13.77 19.46
N PRO A 45 21.22 -13.13 20.48
CA PRO A 45 20.84 -13.39 21.88
C PRO A 45 19.39 -13.02 22.17
N PHE A 46 18.85 -12.00 21.50
CA PHE A 46 17.44 -11.62 21.61
C PHE A 46 16.54 -12.70 20.99
N TYR A 47 16.86 -13.14 19.77
CA TYR A 47 16.07 -14.18 19.08
C TYR A 47 16.06 -15.49 19.85
N MET A 48 17.21 -15.94 20.37
CA MET A 48 17.28 -17.18 21.15
C MET A 48 16.48 -17.12 22.46
N LYS A 49 16.17 -15.92 22.97
CA LYS A 49 15.32 -15.75 24.17
C LYS A 49 13.83 -15.94 23.88
N TYR A 50 13.37 -15.59 22.69
CA TYR A 50 11.93 -15.55 22.36
C TYR A 50 11.52 -16.56 21.29
N ILE A 51 12.47 -17.14 20.56
CA ILE A 51 12.23 -18.03 19.42
C ILE A 51 13.03 -19.30 19.65
N ASN A 52 12.34 -20.44 19.62
CA ASN A 52 13.00 -21.75 19.63
C ASN A 52 13.63 -22.00 18.26
N PHE A 53 14.96 -22.12 18.24
CA PHE A 53 15.67 -22.35 16.99
C PHE A 53 15.61 -23.83 16.62
N PRO A 54 15.42 -24.16 15.33
CA PRO A 54 15.50 -25.55 14.88
C PRO A 54 16.90 -26.10 15.13
N SER A 55 16.99 -27.26 15.78
CA SER A 55 18.28 -27.88 16.16
C SER A 55 19.17 -28.28 14.97
N TYR A 56 18.57 -28.42 13.78
CA TYR A 56 19.27 -28.80 12.54
C TYR A 56 19.82 -27.60 11.75
N ILE A 57 19.54 -26.36 12.14
CA ILE A 57 20.05 -25.16 11.47
C ILE A 57 21.03 -24.43 12.41
N PRO A 58 22.23 -24.05 11.94
CA PRO A 58 23.13 -23.20 12.71
C PRO A 58 22.44 -21.90 13.13
N SER A 59 22.52 -21.57 14.42
CA SER A 59 21.82 -20.43 15.01
C SER A 59 22.15 -19.10 14.34
N ASN A 60 23.40 -18.92 13.92
CA ASN A 60 23.85 -17.74 13.18
C ASN A 60 23.13 -17.58 11.83
N ILE A 61 22.91 -18.68 11.11
CA ILE A 61 22.22 -18.68 9.81
C ILE A 61 20.74 -18.34 10.02
N PHE A 62 20.13 -18.96 11.04
CA PHE A 62 18.73 -18.70 11.35
C PHE A 62 18.51 -17.24 11.78
N ALA A 63 19.36 -16.70 12.66
CA ALA A 63 19.31 -15.31 13.06
C ALA A 63 19.54 -14.35 11.87
N PHE A 64 20.45 -14.68 10.95
CA PHE A 64 20.65 -13.92 9.73
C PHE A 64 19.38 -13.87 8.88
N ILE A 65 18.75 -15.02 8.60
CA ILE A 65 17.50 -15.10 7.82
C ILE A 65 16.40 -14.28 8.50
N LEU A 66 16.26 -14.40 9.81
CA LEU A 66 15.21 -13.71 10.56
C LEU A 66 15.41 -12.19 10.54
N THR A 67 16.67 -11.74 10.72
CA THR A 67 17.04 -10.32 10.61
C THR A 67 16.78 -9.81 9.20
N PHE A 68 17.17 -10.58 8.17
CA PHE A 68 16.96 -10.24 6.77
C PHE A 68 15.47 -10.05 6.45
N ILE A 69 14.63 -11.02 6.82
CA ILE A 69 13.18 -10.93 6.62
C ILE A 69 12.62 -9.71 7.33
N PHE A 70 13.00 -9.50 8.59
CA PHE A 70 12.49 -8.38 9.37
C PHE A 70 12.84 -7.02 8.76
N VAL A 71 14.12 -6.81 8.41
CA VAL A 71 14.59 -5.58 7.78
C VAL A 71 13.93 -5.38 6.42
N TYR A 72 13.84 -6.43 5.61
CA TYR A 72 13.22 -6.36 4.29
C TYR A 72 11.75 -5.96 4.37
N VAL A 73 11.02 -6.52 5.32
CA VAL A 73 9.62 -6.17 5.60
C VAL A 73 9.52 -4.72 6.07
N LEU A 74 10.41 -4.27 6.97
CA LEU A 74 10.45 -2.90 7.44
C LEU A 74 10.68 -1.88 6.33
N LEU A 75 11.54 -2.22 5.35
CA LEU A 75 11.83 -1.36 4.19
C LEU A 75 10.68 -1.36 3.18
N SER A 76 10.01 -2.50 3.02
CA SER A 76 8.99 -2.70 1.99
C SER A 76 7.61 -2.18 2.37
N ILE A 77 7.21 -2.30 3.65
CA ILE A 77 5.88 -1.90 4.13
C ILE A 77 5.61 -0.40 3.92
N PRO A 78 6.48 0.54 4.33
CA PRO A 78 6.21 1.97 4.18
C PRO A 78 6.01 2.37 2.72
N SER A 79 6.88 1.85 1.83
CA SER A 79 6.78 2.05 0.38
C SER A 79 5.45 1.56 -0.17
N LEU A 80 5.01 0.37 0.24
CA LEU A 80 3.75 -0.21 -0.19
C LEU A 80 2.55 0.61 0.30
N ILE A 81 2.55 1.01 1.58
CA ILE A 81 1.48 1.82 2.14
C ILE A 81 1.39 3.17 1.42
N LEU A 82 2.52 3.84 1.21
CA LEU A 82 2.58 5.10 0.48
C LEU A 82 2.04 4.96 -0.94
N SER A 83 2.46 3.94 -1.70
CA SER A 83 2.01 3.76 -3.08
C SER A 83 0.52 3.48 -3.17
N VAL A 84 -0.02 2.68 -2.25
CA VAL A 84 -1.45 2.35 -2.19
C VAL A 84 -2.27 3.56 -1.78
N ILE A 85 -1.82 4.35 -0.80
CA ILE A 85 -2.54 5.55 -0.35
C ILE A 85 -2.54 6.60 -1.47
N PHE A 86 -1.37 6.96 -2.02
CA PHE A 86 -1.29 8.00 -3.04
C PHE A 86 -1.98 7.57 -4.35
N GLY A 87 -1.69 6.35 -4.82
CA GLY A 87 -2.33 5.81 -6.02
C GLY A 87 -3.84 5.63 -5.84
N GLY A 88 -4.27 5.18 -4.67
CA GLY A 88 -5.68 5.01 -4.30
C GLY A 88 -6.43 6.34 -4.28
N ILE A 89 -5.92 7.35 -3.57
CA ILE A 89 -6.53 8.69 -3.51
C ILE A 89 -6.66 9.28 -4.91
N LEU A 90 -5.61 9.18 -5.72
CA LEU A 90 -5.60 9.74 -7.07
C LEU A 90 -6.65 9.07 -7.96
N LEU A 91 -6.75 7.74 -7.95
CA LEU A 91 -7.78 7.02 -8.71
C LEU A 91 -9.18 7.34 -8.22
N ILE A 92 -9.39 7.42 -6.90
CA ILE A 92 -10.69 7.77 -6.32
C ILE A 92 -11.13 9.17 -6.76
N LEU A 93 -10.22 10.13 -6.81
CA LEU A 93 -10.49 11.47 -7.32
C LEU A 93 -10.85 11.45 -8.81
N VAL A 94 -10.10 10.69 -9.62
CA VAL A 94 -10.39 10.52 -11.06
C VAL A 94 -11.77 9.89 -11.27
N TYR A 95 -12.10 8.83 -10.54
CA TYR A 95 -13.44 8.24 -10.60
C TYR A 95 -14.52 9.23 -10.17
N GLY A 96 -14.28 10.00 -9.12
CA GLY A 96 -15.20 11.04 -8.67
C GLY A 96 -15.45 12.10 -9.76
N LEU A 97 -14.40 12.54 -10.45
CA LEU A 97 -14.47 13.46 -11.58
C LEU A 97 -15.25 12.87 -12.75
N ILE A 98 -14.97 11.63 -13.16
CA ILE A 98 -15.71 10.95 -14.24
C ILE A 98 -17.21 10.90 -13.90
N VAL A 99 -17.56 10.61 -12.65
CA VAL A 99 -18.95 10.60 -12.19
C VAL A 99 -19.61 11.97 -12.28
N ARG A 100 -18.85 13.08 -12.22
CA ARG A 100 -19.36 14.44 -12.43
C ARG A 100 -19.65 14.78 -13.89
N PHE A 101 -19.05 14.09 -14.84
CA PHE A 101 -19.34 14.23 -16.28
C PHE A 101 -20.54 13.38 -16.75
N LEU A 102 -21.04 12.47 -15.92
CA LEU A 102 -22.20 11.63 -16.25
C LEU A 102 -23.54 12.39 -16.08
N PRO A 103 -24.61 11.96 -16.79
CA PRO A 103 -25.97 12.44 -16.55
C PRO A 103 -26.39 12.30 -15.08
N LEU A 104 -27.21 13.25 -14.59
CA LEU A 104 -27.63 13.35 -13.18
C LEU A 104 -28.28 12.07 -12.64
N ASP A 105 -29.06 11.37 -13.46
CA ASP A 105 -29.73 10.13 -13.07
C ASP A 105 -28.73 9.01 -12.76
N ILE A 106 -27.66 8.92 -13.54
CA ILE A 106 -26.59 7.92 -13.36
C ILE A 106 -25.71 8.30 -12.18
N GLN A 107 -25.42 9.60 -12.03
CA GLN A 107 -24.66 10.10 -10.90
C GLN A 107 -25.35 9.80 -9.56
N THR A 108 -26.64 10.10 -9.45
CA THR A 108 -27.41 9.83 -8.23
C THR A 108 -27.52 8.33 -7.96
N TYR A 109 -27.70 7.51 -8.99
CA TYR A 109 -27.67 6.05 -8.83
C TYR A 109 -26.33 5.54 -8.26
N LEU A 110 -25.20 6.02 -8.77
CA LEU A 110 -23.87 5.58 -8.34
C LEU A 110 -23.48 6.10 -6.94
N THR A 111 -23.91 7.32 -6.59
CA THR A 111 -23.38 8.08 -5.44
C THR A 111 -24.34 8.27 -4.27
N SER A 112 -25.66 8.07 -4.46
CA SER A 112 -26.70 8.38 -3.46
C SER A 112 -26.51 7.75 -2.07
N LYS A 113 -25.81 6.61 -2.00
CA LYS A 113 -25.48 5.92 -0.74
C LYS A 113 -23.97 5.72 -0.57
N SER A 114 -23.15 6.58 -1.16
CA SER A 114 -21.68 6.45 -1.11
C SER A 114 -21.07 7.31 -0.02
N ILE A 115 -20.40 6.66 0.92
CA ILE A 115 -19.67 7.34 2.00
C ILE A 115 -18.39 7.95 1.45
N ILE A 116 -17.67 7.19 0.62
CA ILE A 116 -16.40 7.62 0.03
C ILE A 116 -16.63 8.82 -0.89
N PHE A 117 -17.66 8.77 -1.75
CA PHE A 117 -17.99 9.88 -2.62
C PHE A 117 -18.39 11.13 -1.83
N SER A 118 -19.19 10.99 -0.77
CA SER A 118 -19.57 12.12 0.09
C SER A 118 -18.35 12.82 0.70
N PHE A 119 -17.35 12.05 1.12
CA PHE A 119 -16.11 12.57 1.69
C PHE A 119 -15.24 13.33 0.67
N ILE A 120 -15.10 12.79 -0.56
CA ILE A 120 -14.25 13.40 -1.61
C ILE A 120 -14.98 14.48 -2.42
N LYS A 121 -16.31 14.58 -2.32
CA LYS A 121 -17.16 15.48 -3.11
C LYS A 121 -16.65 16.92 -3.14
N PRO A 122 -16.24 17.55 -2.02
CA PRO A 122 -15.73 18.92 -2.06
C PRO A 122 -14.49 19.08 -2.95
N ALA A 123 -13.57 18.11 -2.89
CA ALA A 123 -12.35 18.12 -3.70
C ALA A 123 -12.67 17.88 -5.19
N VAL A 124 -13.56 16.93 -5.48
CA VAL A 124 -14.02 16.63 -6.84
C VAL A 124 -14.72 17.84 -7.45
N ASP A 125 -15.59 18.51 -6.71
CA ASP A 125 -16.34 19.70 -7.18
C ASP A 125 -15.41 20.89 -7.42
N PHE A 126 -14.41 21.07 -6.55
CA PHE A 126 -13.37 22.08 -6.75
C PHE A 126 -12.60 21.83 -8.06
N ILE A 127 -12.13 20.60 -8.29
CA ILE A 127 -11.37 20.27 -9.51
C ILE A 127 -12.26 20.40 -10.75
N TYR A 128 -13.51 19.93 -10.69
CA TYR A 128 -14.46 20.04 -11.79
C TYR A 128 -14.74 21.50 -12.17
N ASN A 129 -14.96 22.37 -11.18
CA ASN A 129 -15.15 23.80 -11.42
C ASN A 129 -13.89 24.43 -12.03
N LEU A 130 -12.71 24.11 -11.50
CA LEU A 130 -11.44 24.59 -12.04
C LEU A 130 -11.25 24.18 -13.50
N LEU A 131 -11.57 22.93 -13.85
CA LEU A 131 -11.53 22.44 -15.23
C LEU A 131 -12.50 23.20 -16.14
N LYS A 132 -13.72 23.48 -15.68
CA LYS A 132 -14.72 24.26 -16.42
C LYS A 132 -14.31 25.72 -16.66
N TYR A 133 -13.45 26.29 -15.83
CA TYR A 133 -12.91 27.63 -16.04
C TYR A 133 -11.74 27.66 -17.03
N ILE A 134 -11.02 26.56 -17.17
CA ILE A 134 -9.82 26.45 -18.03
C ILE A 134 -10.18 25.96 -19.45
N LEU A 135 -11.20 25.11 -19.56
CA LEU A 135 -11.58 24.36 -20.76
C LEU A 135 -12.90 24.87 -21.32
#